data_AF-A0A955IKZ6-F1
#
_entry.id   AF-A0A955IKZ6-F1
#
_cell.length_a   1.000
_cell.length_b   1.000
_cell.length_c   1.000
_cell.angle_alpha   90.00
_cell.angle_beta   90.00
_cell.angle_gamma   90.00
#
_symmetry.space_group_name_H-M   'P 1'
#
loop_
_entity.id
_entity.type
_entity.pdbx_description
1 polymer ?
#
loop_
_entity_poly.entity_id
_entity_poly.type
_entity_poly.pdbx_seq_one_letter_code
_entity_poly.pdbx_strand_id
1 'polypeptide(L)'
;MHRPIASASLLTAGLATSAMLLSTAPTAAQVIRREVGPSTSMIHMSPPNLFGLRQPDFLRRDLVILNTDLELDESQRIIVETLYEDYQAAFEKALEALMPPGSPHMFTFGGFGGDDGEGFALGFSDVEDPLHDGAVVDGGPMQFIAITSNAGPGDLPPGINVDDDAVVGENGEINVSRRITVTAGGVSAGGDDGDAIEVHVETSGDMEGIPEEIRKELAAQLDERLAEITERLANGAMNAVDHEPEMIDFEALEKQMAELTERAEVFRVEKKRLRDQFVNDVRVQLTDEQTRRWPAFERKLTRIKTLPRGRLSGERTDLFKVAEKVEPTVLHDATLADTFAAYDLALDEALRARNERVEELQREVEQAMQLDDTRQAMAFIDEASALRIAVRDTNRRFADHIAATLETTDPALATTFRDEVRQTMFGRAWATTRGERIFDAALALEELTPDQRTAVGELQRTFLQDLEARNASIERLMINSEPDEPKRGVEQMQQMMSGGEFRMPEDPVRDALKDRRALEQRYVDQLHALLTPELVEQLPPLQRPAQQRMFTMPGGGTFEFKIEPGDANVIIGGPKDKN
;
A
#
# COMPACT_ATOMS: atom_id res chain seq x y z
N MET A 1 38.24 -44.62 46.10
CA MET A 1 37.83 -43.21 46.20
C MET A 1 36.48 -43.06 45.51
N HIS A 2 35.40 -43.35 46.23
CA HIS A 2 34.01 -43.29 45.74
C HIS A 2 33.04 -43.19 46.93
N ARG A 3 32.06 -42.26 46.82
CA ARG A 3 30.80 -42.06 47.59
C ARG A 3 30.94 -41.63 49.08
N PRO A 4 29.88 -41.17 49.82
CA PRO A 4 28.40 -41.13 49.58
C PRO A 4 27.69 -39.76 49.88
N ILE A 5 26.45 -39.45 49.46
CA ILE A 5 25.04 -39.83 49.86
C ILE A 5 24.47 -39.17 51.16
N ALA A 6 23.39 -38.39 50.95
CA ALA A 6 22.12 -38.19 51.69
C ALA A 6 21.92 -37.31 52.95
N SER A 7 20.71 -36.71 52.94
CA SER A 7 19.71 -36.50 54.03
C SER A 7 19.53 -35.02 54.44
N ALA A 8 18.39 -34.33 54.19
CA ALA A 8 16.97 -34.52 54.55
C ALA A 8 16.55 -33.79 55.85
N SER A 9 15.34 -33.20 55.81
CA SER A 9 14.51 -32.58 56.90
C SER A 9 14.53 -31.04 56.92
N LEU A 10 13.45 -30.27 57.13
CA LEU A 10 12.12 -30.53 57.69
C LEU A 10 11.13 -29.39 57.34
N LEU A 11 9.83 -29.72 57.33
CA LEU A 11 8.65 -28.87 57.24
C LEU A 11 8.57 -27.75 58.29
N THR A 12 7.97 -26.61 57.91
CA THR A 12 7.02 -25.90 58.78
C THR A 12 5.91 -25.25 57.96
N ALA A 13 4.66 -25.59 58.29
CA ALA A 13 3.42 -25.06 57.73
C ALA A 13 3.07 -23.69 58.35
N GLY A 14 2.46 -22.81 57.56
CA GLY A 14 1.87 -21.54 58.03
C GLY A 14 0.59 -21.23 57.26
N LEU A 15 -0.54 -21.50 57.90
CA LEU A 15 -1.90 -21.10 57.51
C LEU A 15 -2.06 -19.57 57.62
N ALA A 16 -2.67 -18.93 56.62
CA ALA A 16 -3.22 -17.59 56.74
C ALA A 16 -4.52 -17.45 55.92
N THR A 17 -5.62 -17.72 56.62
CA THR A 17 -6.91 -17.03 56.70
C THR A 17 -7.41 -16.19 55.51
N SER A 18 -8.57 -16.62 55.01
CA SER A 18 -9.50 -15.95 54.12
C SER A 18 -9.97 -14.57 54.61
N ALA A 19 -10.11 -13.63 53.67
CA ALA A 19 -10.99 -12.46 53.81
C ALA A 19 -11.81 -12.29 52.52
N MET A 20 -13.10 -12.61 52.60
CA MET A 20 -14.11 -12.26 51.60
C MET A 20 -14.41 -10.76 51.69
N LEU A 21 -14.34 -10.05 50.57
CA LEU A 21 -14.97 -8.75 50.39
C LEU A 21 -15.89 -8.82 49.17
N LEU A 22 -17.19 -8.70 49.44
CA LEU A 22 -18.24 -8.48 48.45
C LEU A 22 -17.99 -7.14 47.74
N SER A 23 -17.91 -7.15 46.42
CA SER A 23 -18.10 -5.97 45.59
C SER A 23 -19.25 -6.24 44.62
N THR A 24 -20.27 -5.40 44.72
CA THR A 24 -21.51 -5.42 43.95
C THR A 24 -21.27 -4.86 42.54
N ALA A 25 -21.53 -5.67 41.52
CA ALA A 25 -21.50 -5.26 40.11
C ALA A 25 -22.76 -4.43 39.74
N PRO A 26 -22.64 -3.38 38.91
CA PRO A 26 -23.79 -2.84 38.20
C PRO A 26 -24.01 -3.59 36.88
N THR A 27 -25.29 -3.78 36.58
CA THR A 27 -25.88 -4.47 35.44
C THR A 27 -25.50 -3.77 34.12
N ALA A 28 -24.75 -4.46 33.26
CA ALA A 28 -24.47 -4.02 31.90
C ALA A 28 -25.65 -4.36 30.98
N ALA A 29 -26.26 -3.35 30.38
CA ALA A 29 -27.16 -3.51 29.25
C ALA A 29 -26.37 -4.02 28.04
N GLN A 30 -26.66 -5.23 27.58
CA GLN A 30 -26.11 -5.77 26.33
C GLN A 30 -26.75 -5.03 25.15
N VAL A 31 -26.02 -4.04 24.63
CA VAL A 31 -26.24 -3.53 23.28
C VAL A 31 -25.54 -4.48 22.33
N ILE A 32 -26.31 -5.23 21.54
CA ILE A 32 -25.80 -6.03 20.44
C ILE A 32 -25.31 -5.03 19.37
N ARG A 33 -24.00 -4.75 19.38
CA ARG A 33 -23.32 -3.96 18.34
C ARG A 33 -22.86 -4.93 17.25
N ARG A 34 -23.37 -4.73 16.03
CA ARG A 34 -22.82 -5.35 14.82
C ARG A 34 -21.57 -4.56 14.43
N GLU A 35 -20.40 -5.17 14.59
CA GLU A 35 -19.14 -4.65 14.09
C GLU A 35 -19.12 -4.77 12.56
N VAL A 36 -18.91 -3.65 11.88
CA VAL A 36 -18.52 -3.64 10.46
C VAL A 36 -17.00 -3.56 10.46
N GLY A 37 -16.34 -4.69 10.20
CA GLY A 37 -14.88 -4.80 10.23
C GLY A 37 -14.22 -4.22 8.96
N PRO A 38 -12.98 -3.71 9.06
CA PRO A 38 -12.15 -3.40 7.88
C PRO A 38 -11.68 -4.70 7.20
N SER A 39 -11.41 -4.59 5.90
CA SER A 39 -11.06 -5.67 4.97
C SER A 39 -10.14 -6.71 5.60
N THR A 40 -10.74 -7.84 5.94
CA THR A 40 -10.07 -9.07 6.27
C THR A 40 -9.13 -9.40 5.12
N SER A 41 -7.82 -9.37 5.36
CA SER A 41 -6.89 -10.07 4.50
C SER A 41 -7.15 -11.55 4.72
N MET A 42 -8.25 -12.05 4.14
CA MET A 42 -8.41 -13.48 3.90
C MET A 42 -7.12 -13.94 3.25
N ILE A 43 -6.70 -15.18 3.52
CA ILE A 43 -5.77 -15.84 2.62
C ILE A 43 -6.48 -15.83 1.27
N HIS A 44 -6.24 -14.78 0.48
CA HIS A 44 -6.37 -14.85 -0.94
C HIS A 44 -5.46 -16.02 -1.24
N MET A 45 -6.06 -17.19 -1.51
CA MET A 45 -5.49 -18.11 -2.48
C MET A 45 -5.31 -17.23 -3.70
N SER A 46 -4.16 -16.56 -3.72
CA SER A 46 -3.87 -15.61 -4.75
C SER A 46 -3.84 -16.53 -5.95
N PRO A 47 -4.70 -16.31 -6.95
CA PRO A 47 -4.54 -17.02 -8.19
C PRO A 47 -3.04 -16.95 -8.55
N PRO A 48 -2.49 -18.00 -9.19
CA PRO A 48 -1.07 -18.06 -9.55
C PRO A 48 -0.64 -16.66 -10.01
N ASN A 49 0.53 -16.14 -9.61
CA ASN A 49 0.89 -14.74 -9.83
C ASN A 49 1.02 -14.40 -11.34
N LEU A 50 -0.12 -14.31 -12.04
CA LEU A 50 -0.25 -14.10 -13.47
C LEU A 50 0.18 -12.69 -13.81
N PHE A 51 0.01 -11.75 -12.87
CA PHE A 51 0.54 -10.40 -12.99
C PHE A 51 2.06 -10.39 -13.16
N GLY A 52 2.78 -11.18 -12.35
CA GLY A 52 4.23 -11.32 -12.48
C GLY A 52 4.65 -11.99 -13.79
N LEU A 53 3.81 -12.89 -14.34
CA LEU A 53 4.07 -13.50 -15.63
C LEU A 53 3.89 -12.51 -16.78
N ARG A 54 2.84 -11.68 -16.75
CA ARG A 54 2.52 -10.69 -17.78
C ARG A 54 3.59 -9.61 -17.98
N GLN A 55 4.40 -9.34 -16.97
CA GLN A 55 5.47 -8.34 -17.09
C GLN A 55 6.73 -8.96 -17.71
N PRO A 56 7.31 -8.38 -18.77
CA PRO A 56 8.59 -8.84 -19.30
C PRO A 56 9.70 -8.64 -18.26
N ASP A 57 10.75 -9.45 -18.35
CA ASP A 57 11.88 -9.35 -17.44
C ASP A 57 12.71 -8.10 -17.70
N PHE A 58 12.68 -7.55 -18.92
CA PHE A 58 13.27 -6.27 -19.29
C PHE A 58 12.19 -5.30 -19.78
N LEU A 59 12.24 -4.08 -19.27
CA LEU A 59 11.38 -2.96 -19.65
C LEU A 59 12.22 -1.93 -20.39
N ARG A 60 11.59 -1.08 -21.22
CA ARG A 60 12.29 -0.02 -21.97
C ARG A 60 13.12 0.90 -21.07
N ARG A 61 12.64 1.19 -19.85
CA ARG A 61 13.38 1.97 -18.84
C ARG A 61 14.71 1.34 -18.43
N ASP A 62 14.84 0.01 -18.53
CA ASP A 62 16.07 -0.70 -18.19
C ASP A 62 17.16 -0.49 -19.24
N LEU A 63 16.80 -0.11 -20.48
CA LEU A 63 17.77 0.24 -21.52
C LEU A 63 18.58 1.48 -21.15
N VAL A 64 17.97 2.44 -20.45
CA VAL A 64 18.67 3.61 -19.92
C VAL A 64 19.74 3.17 -18.92
N ILE A 65 19.40 2.23 -18.03
CA ILE A 65 20.34 1.68 -17.04
C ILE A 65 21.45 0.89 -17.72
N LEU A 66 21.12 0.03 -18.70
CA LEU A 66 22.11 -0.68 -19.53
C LEU A 66 23.10 0.28 -20.17
N ASN A 67 22.58 1.33 -20.81
CA ASN A 67 23.38 2.31 -21.51
C ASN A 67 24.33 3.06 -20.56
N THR A 68 23.80 3.58 -19.46
CA THR A 68 24.59 4.34 -18.48
C THR A 68 25.61 3.45 -17.76
N ASP A 69 25.19 2.28 -17.27
CA ASP A 69 26.04 1.46 -16.40
C ASP A 69 27.05 0.60 -17.15
N LEU A 70 26.79 0.30 -18.43
CA LEU A 70 27.76 -0.39 -19.30
C LEU A 70 28.49 0.56 -20.24
N GLU A 71 28.21 1.87 -20.20
CA GLU A 71 28.81 2.87 -21.09
C GLU A 71 28.78 2.43 -22.56
N LEU A 72 27.57 2.09 -23.04
CA LEU A 72 27.39 1.67 -24.43
C LEU A 72 27.68 2.83 -25.37
N ASP A 73 28.46 2.57 -26.42
CA ASP A 73 28.62 3.51 -27.52
C ASP A 73 27.35 3.60 -28.37
N GLU A 74 27.29 4.59 -29.26
CA GLU A 74 26.11 4.82 -30.09
C GLU A 74 25.72 3.62 -30.96
N SER A 75 26.71 2.89 -31.50
CA SER A 75 26.45 1.71 -32.32
C SER A 75 25.90 0.56 -31.49
N GLN A 76 26.46 0.33 -30.29
CA GLN A 76 25.98 -0.67 -29.36
C GLN A 76 24.57 -0.36 -28.86
N ARG A 77 24.24 0.91 -28.59
CA ARG A 77 22.90 1.33 -28.18
C ARG A 77 21.84 0.94 -29.21
N ILE A 78 22.06 1.26 -30.48
CA ILE A 78 21.13 0.93 -31.57
C ILE A 78 20.93 -0.59 -31.67
N ILE A 79 22.02 -1.37 -31.53
CA ILE A 79 21.93 -2.83 -31.56
C ILE A 79 21.13 -3.35 -30.35
N VAL A 80 21.42 -2.86 -29.14
CA VAL A 80 20.71 -3.28 -27.91
C VAL A 80 19.23 -2.90 -27.94
N GLU A 81 18.88 -1.74 -28.50
CA GLU A 81 17.49 -1.34 -28.74
C GLU A 81 16.78 -2.29 -29.71
N THR A 82 17.44 -2.65 -30.81
CA THR A 82 16.90 -3.62 -31.78
C THR A 82 16.70 -4.99 -31.12
N LEU A 83 17.69 -5.48 -30.35
CA LEU A 83 17.58 -6.74 -29.60
C LEU A 83 16.44 -6.71 -28.57
N TYR A 84 16.18 -5.54 -27.98
CA TYR A 84 15.08 -5.35 -27.04
C TYR A 84 13.72 -5.42 -27.74
N GLU A 85 13.56 -4.78 -28.91
CA GLU A 85 12.35 -4.87 -29.71
C GLU A 85 12.06 -6.32 -30.12
N ASP A 86 13.07 -7.07 -30.56
CA ASP A 86 12.96 -8.50 -30.87
C ASP A 86 12.54 -9.32 -29.64
N TYR A 87 13.16 -9.05 -28.48
CA TYR A 87 12.79 -9.68 -27.21
C TYR A 87 11.33 -9.39 -26.82
N GLN A 88 10.90 -8.13 -26.93
CA GLN A 88 9.56 -7.71 -26.58
C GLN A 88 8.52 -8.37 -27.50
N ALA A 89 8.75 -8.37 -28.81
CA ALA A 89 7.86 -9.01 -29.77
C ALA A 89 7.74 -10.53 -29.51
N ALA A 90 8.86 -11.19 -29.19
CA ALA A 90 8.85 -12.61 -28.85
C ALA A 90 8.12 -12.89 -27.52
N PHE A 91 8.28 -12.01 -26.53
CA PHE A 91 7.56 -12.09 -25.26
C PHE A 91 6.06 -11.91 -25.42
N GLU A 92 5.61 -10.90 -26.16
CA GLU A 92 4.20 -10.62 -26.44
C GLU A 92 3.54 -11.81 -27.15
N LYS A 93 4.22 -12.39 -28.14
CA LYS A 93 3.75 -13.60 -28.83
C LYS A 93 3.64 -14.80 -27.90
N ALA A 94 4.61 -14.99 -26.99
CA ALA A 94 4.55 -16.04 -25.98
C ALA A 94 3.40 -15.80 -24.98
N LEU A 95 3.13 -14.54 -24.63
CA LEU A 95 2.05 -14.15 -23.72
C LEU A 95 0.66 -14.34 -24.36
N GLU A 96 0.52 -14.05 -25.65
CA GLU A 96 -0.69 -14.32 -26.42
C GLU A 96 -1.02 -15.82 -26.44
N ALA A 97 0.01 -16.69 -26.53
CA ALA A 97 -0.17 -18.13 -26.44
C ALA A 97 -0.65 -18.60 -25.05
N LEU A 98 -0.30 -17.88 -23.98
CA LEU A 98 -0.80 -18.13 -22.62
C LEU A 98 -2.29 -17.79 -22.49
N MET A 99 -2.72 -16.69 -23.12
CA MET A 99 -4.09 -16.18 -23.06
C MET A 99 -4.73 -16.10 -24.46
N PRO A 100 -5.18 -17.23 -25.04
CA PRO A 100 -5.70 -17.23 -26.40
C PRO A 100 -6.93 -16.31 -26.50
N PRO A 101 -7.14 -15.67 -27.67
CA PRO A 101 -8.27 -14.78 -27.91
C PRO A 101 -9.60 -15.51 -27.63
N GLY A 102 -10.46 -14.89 -26.82
CA GLY A 102 -11.73 -15.48 -26.36
C GLY A 102 -11.66 -16.16 -24.99
N SER A 103 -10.49 -16.18 -24.34
CA SER A 103 -10.42 -16.48 -22.90
C SER A 103 -11.20 -15.38 -22.18
N PRO A 104 -12.26 -15.69 -21.42
CA PRO A 104 -13.09 -14.67 -20.79
C PRO A 104 -12.17 -13.75 -19.98
N HIS A 105 -12.28 -12.44 -20.20
CA HIS A 105 -11.56 -11.41 -19.48
C HIS A 105 -11.99 -11.33 -18.00
N MET A 106 -12.25 -12.47 -17.35
CA MET A 106 -12.60 -12.61 -15.94
C MET A 106 -11.54 -12.00 -15.01
N PHE A 107 -10.35 -11.66 -15.53
CA PHE A 107 -9.27 -11.03 -14.77
C PHE A 107 -8.83 -9.66 -15.32
N THR A 108 -9.58 -9.01 -16.23
CA THR A 108 -9.48 -7.54 -16.34
C THR A 108 -10.20 -6.97 -15.13
N PHE A 109 -9.52 -6.97 -13.98
CA PHE A 109 -9.88 -6.07 -12.89
C PHE A 109 -9.94 -4.67 -13.48
N GLY A 110 -11.11 -4.04 -13.39
CA GLY A 110 -11.47 -2.87 -14.18
C GLY A 110 -10.41 -1.77 -14.14
N GLY A 111 -10.17 -1.17 -15.32
CA GLY A 111 -9.63 0.18 -15.41
C GLY A 111 -8.20 0.34 -15.92
N PHE A 112 -7.74 -0.41 -16.93
CA PHE A 112 -6.56 0.01 -17.72
C PHE A 112 -6.71 -0.49 -19.16
N GLY A 113 -7.24 0.37 -20.03
CA GLY A 113 -7.42 0.09 -21.44
C GLY A 113 -7.68 1.37 -22.22
N GLY A 114 -6.66 2.20 -22.37
CA GLY A 114 -6.55 3.27 -23.36
C GLY A 114 -5.26 3.06 -24.16
N ASP A 115 -5.37 3.13 -25.49
CA ASP A 115 -4.39 2.71 -26.51
C ASP A 115 -3.51 3.88 -27.00
N ASP A 116 -3.11 4.74 -26.08
CA ASP A 116 -2.27 5.89 -26.33
C ASP A 116 -1.34 6.07 -25.13
N GLY A 117 -0.04 6.00 -25.40
CA GLY A 117 1.04 5.90 -24.42
C GLY A 117 1.29 7.15 -23.57
N GLU A 118 0.25 7.72 -22.96
CA GLU A 118 0.37 8.69 -21.88
C GLU A 118 -0.05 8.04 -20.56
N GLY A 119 0.94 7.83 -19.68
CA GLY A 119 0.73 7.16 -18.41
C GLY A 119 -0.22 7.94 -17.50
N PHE A 120 -1.43 7.43 -17.31
CA PHE A 120 -2.37 7.90 -16.31
C PHE A 120 -1.88 7.49 -14.91
N ALA A 121 -1.40 8.44 -14.12
CA ALA A 121 -1.13 8.24 -12.70
C ALA A 121 -2.45 8.34 -11.93
N LEU A 122 -2.91 7.24 -11.31
CA LEU A 122 -3.95 7.31 -10.30
C LEU A 122 -3.36 8.03 -9.08
N GLY A 123 -3.73 9.30 -8.93
CA GLY A 123 -3.36 10.15 -7.81
C GLY A 123 -3.93 9.61 -6.50
N PHE A 124 -3.05 9.20 -5.60
CA PHE A 124 -3.29 9.29 -4.17
C PHE A 124 -3.00 10.73 -3.77
N SER A 125 -4.02 11.55 -3.55
CA SER A 125 -3.82 12.93 -3.06
C SER A 125 -3.47 12.96 -1.57
N ASP A 126 -2.54 13.86 -1.26
CA ASP A 126 -2.19 14.46 0.03
C ASP A 126 -0.93 13.93 0.75
N VAL A 127 0.22 14.15 0.11
CA VAL A 127 1.42 14.69 0.77
C VAL A 127 2.00 15.75 -0.16
N GLU A 128 1.83 17.02 0.18
CA GLU A 128 2.55 18.13 -0.45
C GLU A 128 4.05 17.95 -0.18
N ASP A 129 4.85 17.84 -1.23
CA ASP A 129 6.31 17.93 -1.18
C ASP A 129 6.72 19.10 -2.10
N PRO A 130 7.18 20.25 -1.57
CA PRO A 130 7.63 21.35 -2.37
C PRO A 130 9.11 21.16 -2.65
N LEU A 131 9.50 20.88 -3.90
CA LEU A 131 10.75 21.32 -4.54
C LEU A 131 10.97 20.58 -5.88
N HIS A 132 10.34 21.09 -6.94
CA HIS A 132 10.96 21.06 -8.27
C HIS A 132 10.56 22.32 -9.03
N ASP A 133 11.48 23.27 -9.05
CA ASP A 133 11.42 24.45 -9.91
C ASP A 133 12.15 24.10 -11.22
N GLY A 134 11.50 24.38 -12.36
CA GLY A 134 12.18 24.50 -13.66
C GLY A 134 11.90 23.45 -14.74
N ALA A 135 10.65 23.29 -15.17
CA ALA A 135 10.28 23.09 -16.59
C ALA A 135 8.76 23.21 -16.75
N VAL A 136 8.27 24.36 -17.23
CA VAL A 136 6.87 24.54 -17.63
C VAL A 136 6.65 23.72 -18.90
N VAL A 137 6.00 22.57 -18.76
CA VAL A 137 5.34 21.86 -19.85
C VAL A 137 3.84 22.18 -19.70
N ASP A 138 3.28 22.80 -20.72
CA ASP A 138 1.88 23.23 -20.80
C ASP A 138 0.96 22.00 -20.71
N GLY A 139 0.42 21.74 -19.51
CA GLY A 139 -0.48 20.62 -19.25
C GLY A 139 -1.92 21.04 -19.55
N GLY A 140 -2.54 20.43 -20.56
CA GLY A 140 -3.96 20.64 -20.88
C GLY A 140 -4.90 20.12 -19.77
N PRO A 141 -6.21 20.47 -19.84
CA PRO A 141 -7.18 20.10 -18.81
C PRO A 141 -7.37 18.57 -18.74
N MET A 142 -7.37 18.01 -17.53
CA MET A 142 -7.62 16.59 -17.28
C MET A 142 -9.12 16.32 -17.02
N GLN A 143 -9.61 15.17 -17.49
CA GLN A 143 -10.99 14.72 -17.31
C GLN A 143 -11.05 13.50 -16.39
N PHE A 144 -11.98 13.47 -15.45
CA PHE A 144 -12.23 12.33 -14.57
C PHE A 144 -13.67 11.81 -14.74
N ILE A 145 -13.83 10.49 -14.88
CA ILE A 145 -15.14 9.82 -15.01
C ILE A 145 -15.28 8.80 -13.87
N ALA A 146 -16.33 8.91 -13.06
CA ALA A 146 -16.70 7.97 -12.02
C ALA A 146 -18.09 7.37 -12.31
N ILE A 147 -18.24 6.04 -12.16
CA ILE A 147 -19.50 5.32 -12.40
C ILE A 147 -19.89 4.60 -11.11
N THR A 148 -21.13 4.81 -10.63
CA THR A 148 -21.69 4.14 -9.45
C THR A 148 -23.08 3.55 -9.79
N SER A 149 -23.41 2.38 -9.22
CA SER A 149 -24.74 1.74 -9.41
C SER A 149 -25.52 1.75 -8.10
N ASN A 150 -26.83 2.02 -8.14
CA ASN A 150 -27.64 2.13 -6.93
C ASN A 150 -29.10 1.66 -7.11
N ALA A 151 -29.73 1.19 -6.02
CA ALA A 151 -31.14 0.81 -5.91
C ALA A 151 -31.80 1.54 -4.73
N GLY A 152 -32.91 2.26 -4.94
CA GLY A 152 -33.69 2.86 -3.85
C GLY A 152 -34.63 4.01 -4.24
N PRO A 153 -35.63 4.34 -3.39
CA PRO A 153 -37.00 4.59 -3.82
C PRO A 153 -37.26 6.03 -4.23
N GLY A 154 -37.82 6.19 -5.43
CA GLY A 154 -38.39 7.44 -5.91
C GLY A 154 -39.16 7.20 -7.20
N ASP A 155 -40.39 7.72 -7.26
CA ASP A 155 -41.25 7.74 -8.46
C ASP A 155 -40.65 8.67 -9.54
N LEU A 156 -39.48 8.33 -10.08
CA LEU A 156 -38.99 8.92 -11.31
C LEU A 156 -39.60 8.14 -12.48
N PRO A 157 -40.34 8.79 -13.40
CA PRO A 157 -40.82 8.11 -14.59
C PRO A 157 -39.61 7.57 -15.38
N PRO A 158 -39.73 6.40 -16.03
CA PRO A 158 -38.65 5.82 -16.81
C PRO A 158 -38.13 6.83 -17.84
N GLY A 159 -36.83 7.09 -17.81
CA GLY A 159 -36.22 8.17 -18.58
C GLY A 159 -34.76 8.41 -18.22
N ILE A 160 -34.13 9.29 -18.99
CA ILE A 160 -32.79 9.82 -18.73
C ILE A 160 -33.00 11.23 -18.19
N ASN A 161 -32.54 11.49 -16.97
CA ASN A 161 -32.47 12.85 -16.41
C ASN A 161 -31.03 13.34 -16.45
N VAL A 162 -30.83 14.58 -16.86
CA VAL A 162 -29.52 15.25 -16.92
C VAL A 162 -29.62 16.53 -16.11
N ASP A 163 -28.80 16.63 -15.05
CA ASP A 163 -28.67 17.84 -14.24
C ASP A 163 -27.26 18.44 -14.46
N ASP A 164 -27.21 19.72 -14.82
CA ASP A 164 -25.98 20.47 -15.03
C ASP A 164 -25.75 21.42 -13.84
N ASP A 165 -24.71 21.15 -13.04
CA ASP A 165 -24.28 22.00 -11.93
C ASP A 165 -22.91 22.64 -12.25
N ALA A 166 -22.82 23.96 -12.13
CA ALA A 166 -21.57 24.70 -12.28
C ALA A 166 -21.25 25.45 -10.98
N VAL A 167 -20.11 25.14 -10.37
CA VAL A 167 -19.65 25.76 -9.12
C VAL A 167 -18.34 26.48 -9.37
N VAL A 168 -18.31 27.78 -9.08
CA VAL A 168 -17.07 28.58 -9.11
C VAL A 168 -16.43 28.51 -7.73
N GLY A 169 -15.21 27.96 -7.65
CA GLY A 169 -14.40 27.89 -6.43
C GLY A 169 -13.87 29.24 -5.99
N GLU A 170 -13.48 29.36 -4.72
CA GLU A 170 -12.95 30.62 -4.13
C GLU A 170 -11.62 31.09 -4.77
N ASN A 171 -10.95 30.21 -5.52
CA ASN A 171 -9.73 30.44 -6.30
C ASN A 171 -9.99 30.79 -7.79
N GLY A 172 -11.25 30.89 -8.23
CA GLY A 172 -11.60 31.18 -9.63
C GLY A 172 -11.72 29.94 -10.53
N GLU A 173 -11.51 28.74 -9.99
CA GLU A 173 -11.72 27.49 -10.74
C GLU A 173 -13.21 27.28 -11.05
N ILE A 174 -13.53 26.95 -12.30
CA ILE A 174 -14.88 26.59 -12.72
C ILE A 174 -14.99 25.07 -12.71
N ASN A 175 -15.70 24.52 -11.74
CA ASN A 175 -16.04 23.10 -11.72
C ASN A 175 -17.38 22.90 -12.43
N VAL A 176 -17.34 22.22 -13.57
CA VAL A 176 -18.56 21.78 -14.28
C VAL A 176 -18.79 20.31 -13.92
N SER A 177 -19.89 20.04 -13.22
CA SER A 177 -20.35 18.70 -12.93
C SER A 177 -21.66 18.43 -13.67
N ARG A 178 -21.68 17.40 -14.51
CA ARG A 178 -22.91 16.92 -15.15
C ARG A 178 -23.30 15.58 -14.51
N ARG A 179 -24.50 15.52 -13.94
CA ARG A 179 -25.11 14.30 -13.39
C ARG A 179 -26.05 13.70 -14.43
N ILE A 180 -25.84 12.43 -14.78
CA ILE A 180 -26.78 11.67 -15.62
C ILE A 180 -27.39 10.56 -14.77
N THR A 181 -28.71 10.54 -14.67
CA THR A 181 -29.48 9.47 -14.02
C THR A 181 -30.23 8.69 -15.09
N VAL A 182 -29.94 7.39 -15.21
CA VAL A 182 -30.65 6.46 -16.10
C VAL A 182 -31.54 5.56 -15.27
N THR A 183 -32.86 5.63 -15.48
CA THR A 183 -33.84 4.79 -14.76
C THR A 183 -34.40 3.72 -15.70
N ALA A 184 -34.10 2.44 -15.45
CA ALA A 184 -34.59 1.33 -16.27
C ALA A 184 -36.06 0.97 -15.93
N GLY A 185 -36.95 1.11 -16.91
CA GLY A 185 -38.37 0.79 -16.75
C GLY A 185 -38.67 -0.70 -16.91
N GLY A 186 -38.62 -1.46 -15.82
CA GLY A 186 -39.11 -2.86 -15.77
C GLY A 186 -40.52 -2.95 -15.19
N VAL A 187 -41.47 -3.49 -15.95
CA VAL A 187 -42.82 -3.81 -15.42
C VAL A 187 -42.74 -5.13 -14.66
N SER A 188 -42.27 -5.09 -13.41
CA SER A 188 -42.36 -6.25 -12.50
C SER A 188 -43.67 -6.19 -11.72
N ALA A 189 -44.46 -7.27 -11.79
CA ALA A 189 -45.68 -7.45 -10.99
C ALA A 189 -45.32 -7.88 -9.56
N GLY A 190 -44.67 -6.98 -8.82
CA GLY A 190 -44.24 -7.16 -7.44
C GLY A 190 -43.26 -6.03 -7.11
N GLY A 191 -43.68 -5.10 -6.25
CA GLY A 191 -43.05 -3.80 -6.04
C GLY A 191 -41.62 -3.86 -5.53
N ASP A 192 -40.67 -3.94 -6.45
CA ASP A 192 -39.25 -3.69 -6.24
C ASP A 192 -38.82 -2.65 -7.29
N ASP A 193 -38.34 -1.50 -6.82
CA ASP A 193 -38.03 -0.32 -7.64
C ASP A 193 -36.71 -0.52 -8.39
N GLY A 194 -36.69 -0.23 -9.70
CA GLY A 194 -35.56 -0.54 -10.58
C GLY A 194 -34.25 0.19 -10.25
N ASP A 195 -33.12 -0.47 -10.53
CA ASP A 195 -31.77 0.06 -10.37
C ASP A 195 -31.53 1.31 -11.24
N ALA A 196 -30.96 2.35 -10.65
CA ALA A 196 -30.48 3.54 -11.34
C ALA A 196 -28.93 3.53 -11.38
N ILE A 197 -28.38 3.81 -12.55
CA ILE A 197 -26.93 3.98 -12.73
C ILE A 197 -26.65 5.48 -12.78
N GLU A 198 -25.72 5.94 -11.93
CA GLU A 198 -25.29 7.33 -11.87
C GLU A 198 -23.87 7.45 -12.42
N VAL A 199 -23.69 8.35 -13.39
CA VAL A 199 -22.39 8.65 -14.00
C VAL A 199 -22.02 10.08 -13.64
N HIS A 200 -20.87 10.25 -12.96
CA HIS A 200 -20.31 11.53 -12.57
C HIS A 200 -19.10 11.85 -13.45
N VAL A 201 -19.13 12.98 -14.15
CA VAL A 201 -17.99 13.48 -14.94
C VAL A 201 -17.56 14.81 -14.35
N GLU A 202 -16.30 14.88 -13.92
CA GLU A 202 -15.67 16.09 -13.41
C GLU A 202 -14.54 16.51 -14.36
N THR A 203 -14.60 17.75 -14.83
CA THR A 203 -13.50 18.42 -15.52
C THR A 203 -12.88 19.42 -14.57
N SER A 204 -11.62 19.20 -14.18
CA SER A 204 -10.85 20.13 -13.33
C SER A 204 -9.61 20.62 -14.07
N GLY A 205 -9.39 21.93 -14.04
CA GLY A 205 -8.26 22.59 -14.68
C GLY A 205 -8.48 24.09 -14.80
N ASP A 206 -7.40 24.85 -14.70
CA ASP A 206 -7.42 26.30 -14.89
C ASP A 206 -7.74 26.60 -16.37
N MET A 207 -8.97 27.03 -16.64
CA MET A 207 -9.47 27.30 -18.00
C MET A 207 -9.04 28.68 -18.52
N GLU A 208 -8.29 29.45 -17.71
CA GLU A 208 -7.84 30.80 -18.03
C GLU A 208 -6.63 30.77 -18.99
N GLY A 209 -6.91 30.53 -20.28
CA GLY A 209 -5.89 30.54 -21.33
C GLY A 209 -6.27 29.75 -22.58
N ILE A 210 -7.26 28.87 -22.47
CA ILE A 210 -7.69 28.01 -23.58
C ILE A 210 -8.58 28.80 -24.56
N PRO A 211 -8.22 28.86 -25.86
CA PRO A 211 -9.07 29.46 -26.89
C PRO A 211 -10.51 28.90 -26.84
N GLU A 212 -11.50 29.77 -27.02
CA GLU A 212 -12.93 29.43 -26.96
C GLU A 212 -13.31 28.29 -27.93
N GLU A 213 -12.60 28.19 -29.05
CA GLU A 213 -12.74 27.13 -30.06
C GLU A 213 -12.40 25.74 -29.49
N ILE A 214 -11.30 25.63 -28.73
CA ILE A 214 -10.88 24.36 -28.10
C ILE A 214 -11.85 23.96 -26.98
N ARG A 215 -12.36 24.93 -26.20
CA ARG A 215 -13.39 24.66 -25.18
C ARG A 215 -14.66 24.09 -25.79
N LYS A 216 -15.08 24.63 -26.94
CA LYS A 216 -16.27 24.16 -27.65
C LYS A 216 -16.07 22.77 -28.26
N GLU A 217 -14.87 22.47 -28.75
CA GLU A 217 -14.51 21.15 -29.27
C GLU A 217 -14.44 20.10 -28.15
N LEU A 218 -13.83 20.43 -27.01
CA LEU A 218 -13.75 19.54 -25.85
C LEU A 218 -15.14 19.22 -25.28
N ALA A 219 -16.03 20.22 -25.20
CA ALA A 219 -17.41 20.01 -24.77
C ALA A 219 -18.19 19.09 -25.72
N ALA A 220 -18.00 19.25 -27.05
CA ALA A 220 -18.64 18.38 -28.04
C ALA A 220 -18.13 16.93 -27.97
N GLN A 221 -16.83 16.73 -27.74
CA GLN A 221 -16.25 15.39 -27.54
C GLN A 221 -16.77 14.73 -26.24
N LEU A 222 -16.96 15.53 -25.18
CA LEU A 222 -17.53 15.04 -23.92
C LEU A 222 -18.99 14.60 -24.10
N ASP A 223 -19.80 15.38 -24.82
CA ASP A 223 -21.19 15.05 -25.14
C ASP A 223 -21.29 13.74 -25.97
N GLU A 224 -20.40 13.56 -26.95
CA GLU A 224 -20.33 12.34 -27.77
C GLU A 224 -19.95 11.11 -26.92
N ARG A 225 -18.92 11.23 -26.08
CA ARG A 225 -18.51 10.16 -25.15
C ARG A 225 -19.59 9.81 -24.13
N LEU A 226 -20.30 10.80 -23.60
CA LEU A 226 -21.42 10.59 -22.69
C LEU A 226 -22.58 9.88 -23.38
N ALA A 227 -22.90 10.23 -24.62
CA ALA A 227 -23.91 9.53 -25.40
C ALA A 227 -23.52 8.05 -25.63
N GLU A 228 -22.26 7.76 -25.96
CA GLU A 228 -21.73 6.40 -26.13
C GLU A 228 -21.82 5.57 -24.83
N ILE A 229 -21.43 6.15 -23.69
CA ILE A 229 -21.50 5.48 -22.38
C ILE A 229 -22.97 5.22 -22.00
N THR A 230 -23.85 6.21 -22.22
CA THR A 230 -25.28 6.08 -21.91
C THR A 230 -25.94 5.01 -22.77
N GLU A 231 -25.61 4.94 -24.06
CA GLU A 231 -26.08 3.88 -24.96
C GLU A 231 -25.56 2.49 -24.54
N ARG A 232 -24.29 2.37 -24.16
CA ARG A 232 -23.73 1.11 -23.63
C ARG A 232 -24.40 0.67 -22.34
N LEU A 233 -24.69 1.59 -21.43
CA LEU A 233 -25.38 1.28 -20.16
C LEU A 233 -26.85 0.91 -20.39
N ALA A 234 -27.56 1.62 -21.28
CA ALA A 234 -28.93 1.29 -21.65
C ALA A 234 -29.02 -0.10 -22.31
N ASN A 235 -28.09 -0.43 -23.21
CA ASN A 235 -28.01 -1.73 -23.86
C ASN A 235 -27.53 -2.85 -22.91
N GLY A 236 -26.69 -2.53 -21.93
CA GLY A 236 -26.20 -3.48 -20.92
C GLY A 236 -27.25 -3.81 -19.85
N ALA A 237 -27.95 -2.79 -19.34
CA ALA A 237 -28.98 -2.96 -18.31
C ALA A 237 -30.19 -3.74 -18.82
N MET A 238 -30.62 -3.55 -20.07
CA MET A 238 -31.73 -4.33 -20.65
C MET A 238 -31.38 -5.82 -20.86
N ASN A 239 -30.10 -6.20 -20.93
CA ASN A 239 -29.68 -7.60 -21.05
C ASN A 239 -29.43 -8.27 -19.68
N ALA A 240 -29.28 -7.51 -18.59
CA ALA A 240 -28.97 -8.04 -17.26
C ALA A 240 -30.22 -8.50 -16.46
N VAL A 241 -31.41 -8.01 -16.81
CA VAL A 241 -32.66 -8.26 -16.06
C VAL A 241 -33.21 -9.69 -16.23
N ASP A 242 -32.76 -10.45 -17.25
CA ASP A 242 -33.23 -11.81 -17.53
C ASP A 242 -32.13 -12.90 -17.32
N HIS A 243 -31.01 -12.58 -16.69
CA HIS A 243 -29.99 -13.58 -16.35
C HIS A 243 -30.16 -14.03 -14.90
N GLU A 244 -30.89 -15.14 -14.71
CA GLU A 244 -30.74 -15.95 -13.48
C GLU A 244 -29.24 -16.12 -13.20
N PRO A 245 -28.77 -16.01 -11.95
CA PRO A 245 -27.37 -16.24 -11.64
C PRO A 245 -27.02 -17.66 -12.06
N GLU A 246 -26.40 -17.82 -13.24
CA GLU A 246 -25.86 -19.08 -13.70
C GLU A 246 -24.96 -19.56 -12.56
N MET A 247 -25.35 -20.68 -11.94
CA MET A 247 -24.50 -21.31 -10.93
C MET A 247 -23.16 -21.53 -11.59
N ILE A 248 -22.12 -20.87 -11.06
CA ILE A 248 -20.74 -21.05 -11.51
C ILE A 248 -20.49 -22.55 -11.47
N ASP A 249 -20.29 -23.14 -12.66
CA ASP A 249 -19.93 -24.54 -12.78
C ASP A 249 -18.53 -24.69 -12.19
N PHE A 250 -18.47 -25.08 -10.91
CA PHE A 250 -17.23 -25.23 -10.16
C PHE A 250 -16.28 -26.25 -10.81
N GLU A 251 -16.82 -27.27 -11.47
CA GLU A 251 -16.01 -28.27 -12.19
C GLU A 251 -15.36 -27.63 -13.44
N ALA A 252 -16.13 -26.81 -14.18
CA ALA A 252 -15.59 -26.06 -15.30
C ALA A 252 -14.53 -25.04 -14.85
N LEU A 253 -14.75 -24.35 -13.73
CA LEU A 253 -13.79 -23.40 -13.17
C LEU A 253 -12.49 -24.09 -12.71
N GLU A 254 -12.59 -25.22 -12.00
CA GLU A 254 -11.43 -26.00 -11.57
C GLU A 254 -10.60 -26.47 -12.77
N LYS A 255 -11.27 -26.99 -13.81
CA LYS A 255 -10.61 -27.39 -15.05
C LYS A 255 -9.92 -26.21 -15.75
N GLN A 256 -10.58 -25.05 -15.83
CA GLN A 256 -9.98 -23.84 -16.41
C GLN A 256 -8.74 -23.38 -15.63
N MET A 257 -8.79 -23.45 -14.29
CA MET A 257 -7.65 -23.09 -13.43
C MET A 257 -6.48 -24.08 -13.57
N ALA A 258 -6.76 -25.37 -13.73
CA ALA A 258 -5.75 -26.39 -13.99
C ALA A 258 -5.06 -26.15 -15.35
N GLU A 259 -5.85 -25.94 -16.42
CA GLU A 259 -5.32 -25.62 -17.75
C GLU A 259 -4.50 -24.32 -17.75
N LEU A 260 -4.95 -23.29 -17.03
CA LEU A 260 -4.24 -22.02 -16.89
C LEU A 260 -2.90 -22.20 -16.16
N THR A 261 -2.87 -23.04 -15.12
CA THR A 261 -1.65 -23.35 -14.36
C THR A 261 -0.63 -24.07 -15.23
N GLU A 262 -1.05 -25.06 -16.01
CA GLU A 262 -0.16 -25.78 -16.95
C GLU A 262 0.42 -24.82 -18.00
N ARG A 263 -0.42 -23.98 -18.61
CA ARG A 263 0.06 -22.97 -19.58
C ARG A 263 1.00 -21.97 -18.94
N ALA A 264 0.72 -21.55 -17.69
CA ALA A 264 1.59 -20.65 -16.95
C ALA A 264 2.97 -21.26 -16.70
N GLU A 265 3.08 -22.57 -16.43
CA GLU A 265 4.38 -23.25 -16.31
C GLU A 265 5.14 -23.28 -17.65
N VAL A 266 4.46 -23.61 -18.75
CA VAL A 266 5.07 -23.55 -20.09
C VAL A 266 5.59 -22.14 -20.40
N PHE A 267 4.77 -21.13 -20.11
CA PHE A 267 5.15 -19.74 -20.31
C PHE A 267 6.31 -19.29 -19.40
N ARG A 268 6.40 -19.76 -18.15
CA ARG A 268 7.56 -19.49 -17.27
C ARG A 268 8.87 -19.98 -17.88
N VAL A 269 8.87 -21.20 -18.44
CA VAL A 269 10.04 -21.78 -19.10
C VAL A 269 10.42 -20.95 -20.32
N GLU A 270 9.45 -20.59 -21.16
CA GLU A 270 9.69 -19.79 -22.36
C GLU A 270 10.16 -18.36 -22.02
N LYS A 271 9.54 -17.71 -21.04
CA LYS A 271 9.95 -16.39 -20.53
C LYS A 271 11.40 -16.42 -20.06
N LYS A 272 11.80 -17.42 -19.28
CA LYS A 272 13.19 -17.61 -18.86
C LYS A 272 14.12 -17.79 -20.06
N ARG A 273 13.72 -18.59 -21.05
CA ARG A 273 14.50 -18.79 -22.29
C ARG A 273 14.70 -17.49 -23.06
N LEU A 274 13.64 -16.69 -23.23
CA LEU A 274 13.70 -15.38 -23.90
C LEU A 274 14.61 -14.41 -23.16
N ARG A 275 14.52 -14.37 -21.83
CA ARG A 275 15.40 -13.57 -20.97
C ARG A 275 16.86 -13.97 -21.15
N ASP A 276 17.17 -15.26 -21.07
CA ASP A 276 18.54 -15.78 -21.17
C ASP A 276 19.11 -15.54 -22.58
N GLN A 277 18.28 -15.65 -23.63
CA GLN A 277 18.64 -15.30 -25.00
C GLN A 277 19.00 -13.82 -25.12
N PHE A 278 18.11 -12.91 -24.70
CA PHE A 278 18.37 -11.46 -24.76
C PHE A 278 19.65 -11.08 -24.01
N VAL A 279 19.86 -11.61 -22.81
CA VAL A 279 21.08 -11.38 -22.02
C VAL A 279 22.33 -11.83 -22.77
N ASN A 280 22.31 -13.03 -23.37
CA ASN A 280 23.46 -13.53 -24.12
C ASN A 280 23.73 -12.69 -25.36
N ASP A 281 22.69 -12.30 -26.10
CA ASP A 281 22.81 -11.50 -27.31
C ASP A 281 23.39 -10.12 -27.00
N VAL A 282 22.94 -9.47 -25.92
CA VAL A 282 23.53 -8.20 -25.44
C VAL A 282 24.99 -8.40 -25.06
N ARG A 283 25.33 -9.45 -24.30
CA ARG A 283 26.72 -9.72 -23.86
C ARG A 283 27.69 -9.93 -25.01
N VAL A 284 27.24 -10.51 -26.13
CA VAL A 284 28.06 -10.68 -27.34
C VAL A 284 28.43 -9.34 -27.98
N GLN A 285 27.64 -8.28 -27.76
CA GLN A 285 27.92 -6.93 -28.28
C GLN A 285 28.86 -6.13 -27.37
N LEU A 286 29.14 -6.61 -26.15
CA LEU A 286 29.96 -5.88 -25.19
C LEU A 286 31.44 -6.10 -25.42
N THR A 287 32.24 -5.07 -25.17
CA THR A 287 33.69 -5.20 -25.06
C THR A 287 34.08 -5.96 -23.78
N ASP A 288 35.35 -6.39 -23.68
CA ASP A 288 35.86 -7.06 -22.47
C ASP A 288 35.70 -6.19 -21.21
N GLU A 289 35.90 -4.88 -21.33
CA GLU A 289 35.78 -3.96 -20.19
C GLU A 289 34.33 -3.78 -19.76
N GLN A 290 33.41 -3.63 -20.71
CA GLN A 290 31.97 -3.56 -20.42
C GLN A 290 31.46 -4.89 -19.84
N THR A 291 31.98 -6.02 -20.33
CA THR A 291 31.66 -7.36 -19.79
C THR A 291 32.06 -7.49 -18.33
N ARG A 292 33.14 -6.85 -17.87
CA ARG A 292 33.53 -6.83 -16.45
C ARG A 292 32.57 -6.03 -15.57
N ARG A 293 31.82 -5.08 -16.14
CA ARG A 293 30.80 -4.28 -15.43
C ARG A 293 29.45 -5.01 -15.32
N TRP A 294 29.23 -6.03 -16.15
CA TRP A 294 27.99 -6.81 -16.20
C TRP A 294 27.52 -7.31 -14.82
N PRO A 295 28.38 -7.90 -13.95
CA PRO A 295 27.92 -8.35 -12.65
C PRO A 295 27.36 -7.22 -11.77
N ALA A 296 27.96 -6.03 -11.78
CA ALA A 296 27.46 -4.89 -11.01
C ALA A 296 26.11 -4.38 -11.54
N PHE A 297 25.99 -4.31 -12.87
CA PHE A 297 24.74 -3.99 -13.53
C PHE A 297 23.61 -4.98 -13.18
N GLU A 298 23.88 -6.29 -13.21
CA GLU A 298 22.88 -7.31 -12.83
C GLU A 298 22.41 -7.14 -11.39
N ARG A 299 23.32 -6.90 -10.43
CA ARG A 299 22.96 -6.68 -9.03
C ARG A 299 22.05 -5.46 -8.87
N LYS A 300 22.38 -4.35 -9.56
CA LYS A 300 21.55 -3.14 -9.56
C LYS A 300 20.15 -3.41 -10.15
N LEU A 301 20.05 -4.16 -11.25
CA LEU A 301 18.76 -4.56 -11.81
C LEU A 301 17.95 -5.44 -10.85
N THR A 302 18.58 -6.46 -10.25
CA THR A 302 17.94 -7.33 -9.26
C THR A 302 17.40 -6.49 -8.10
N ARG A 303 18.20 -5.55 -7.58
CA ARG A 303 17.78 -4.62 -6.52
C ARG A 303 16.57 -3.81 -6.95
N ILE A 304 16.64 -3.09 -8.07
CA ILE A 304 15.54 -2.21 -8.54
C ILE A 304 14.24 -3.00 -8.75
N LYS A 305 14.32 -4.19 -9.34
CA LYS A 305 13.13 -4.96 -9.74
C LYS A 305 12.52 -5.78 -8.62
N THR A 306 13.34 -6.29 -7.71
CA THR A 306 12.90 -7.32 -6.76
C THR A 306 12.90 -6.86 -5.31
N LEU A 307 13.71 -5.87 -4.93
CA LEU A 307 13.67 -5.30 -3.58
C LEU A 307 12.27 -4.76 -3.21
N PRO A 308 11.50 -4.09 -4.11
CA PRO A 308 10.15 -3.62 -3.79
C PRO A 308 9.14 -4.72 -3.47
N ARG A 309 9.44 -5.99 -3.78
CA ARG A 309 8.59 -7.15 -3.47
C ARG A 309 8.67 -7.59 -2.00
N GLY A 310 9.43 -6.86 -1.18
CA GLY A 310 9.52 -7.13 0.24
C GLY A 310 8.17 -6.99 0.95
N ARG A 311 7.95 -7.84 1.95
CA ARG A 311 6.73 -7.91 2.75
C ARG A 311 6.98 -7.52 4.21
N LEU A 312 8.23 -7.61 4.67
CA LEU A 312 8.61 -7.18 6.02
C LEU A 312 9.06 -5.73 6.04
N SER A 313 8.87 -5.05 7.16
CA SER A 313 9.43 -3.73 7.40
C SER A 313 10.96 -3.77 7.33
N GLY A 314 11.56 -2.83 6.61
CA GLY A 314 12.98 -2.79 6.33
C GLY A 314 13.49 -3.75 5.24
N GLU A 315 12.67 -4.70 4.76
CA GLU A 315 13.06 -5.58 3.64
C GLU A 315 13.20 -4.79 2.34
N ARG A 316 12.38 -3.76 2.14
CA ARG A 316 12.31 -2.96 0.90
C ARG A 316 13.32 -1.80 0.83
N THR A 317 14.15 -1.64 1.85
CA THR A 317 15.04 -0.49 1.99
C THR A 317 16.24 -0.59 1.07
N ASP A 318 16.46 0.44 0.26
CA ASP A 318 17.64 0.58 -0.60
C ASP A 318 18.56 1.64 0.01
N LEU A 319 19.69 1.22 0.60
CA LEU A 319 20.60 2.16 1.25
C LEU A 319 21.29 3.11 0.27
N PHE A 320 21.33 2.80 -1.04
CA PHE A 320 21.81 3.75 -2.04
C PHE A 320 20.87 4.95 -2.15
N LYS A 321 19.56 4.69 -2.18
CA LYS A 321 18.54 5.75 -2.23
C LYS A 321 18.47 6.55 -0.93
N VAL A 322 18.63 5.87 0.21
CA VAL A 322 18.68 6.54 1.52
C VAL A 322 19.89 7.47 1.60
N ALA A 323 21.08 7.00 1.20
CA ALA A 323 22.27 7.83 1.16
C ALA A 323 22.11 9.02 0.20
N GLU A 324 21.59 8.79 -1.01
CA GLU A 324 21.32 9.84 -2.00
C GLU A 324 20.33 10.90 -1.48
N LYS A 325 19.27 10.48 -0.80
CA LYS A 325 18.25 11.37 -0.22
C LYS A 325 18.82 12.22 0.92
N VAL A 326 19.67 11.64 1.78
CA VAL A 326 20.28 12.36 2.90
C VAL A 326 21.29 13.37 2.38
N GLU A 327 22.27 12.89 1.61
CA GLU A 327 23.25 13.75 0.94
C GLU A 327 23.92 12.98 -0.21
N PRO A 328 23.80 13.42 -1.48
CA PRO A 328 24.38 12.72 -2.63
C PRO A 328 25.90 12.45 -2.53
N THR A 329 26.63 13.28 -1.77
CA THR A 329 28.08 13.13 -1.55
C THR A 329 28.43 11.85 -0.78
N VAL A 330 27.51 11.30 0.04
CA VAL A 330 27.71 10.05 0.80
C VAL A 330 28.01 8.87 -0.11
N LEU A 331 27.37 8.81 -1.29
CA LEU A 331 27.62 7.76 -2.28
C LEU A 331 29.01 7.84 -2.91
N HIS A 332 29.64 9.01 -2.85
CA HIS A 332 30.94 9.29 -3.45
C HIS A 332 32.05 9.39 -2.39
N ASP A 333 31.75 9.16 -1.12
CA ASP A 333 32.73 9.12 -0.05
C ASP A 333 33.63 7.89 -0.23
N ALA A 334 34.92 8.14 -0.48
CA ALA A 334 35.93 7.09 -0.66
C ALA A 334 36.06 6.18 0.57
N THR A 335 35.72 6.65 1.77
CA THR A 335 35.74 5.85 3.00
C THR A 335 34.58 4.85 3.10
N LEU A 336 33.49 5.09 2.35
CA LEU A 336 32.30 4.23 2.30
C LEU A 336 32.25 3.34 1.06
N ALA A 337 33.12 3.56 0.07
CA ALA A 337 33.12 2.84 -1.20
C ALA A 337 33.14 1.31 -1.02
N ASP A 338 34.03 0.80 -0.15
CA ASP A 338 34.12 -0.64 0.15
C ASP A 338 32.88 -1.15 0.90
N THR A 339 32.29 -0.33 1.77
CA THR A 339 31.06 -0.66 2.51
C THR A 339 29.86 -0.78 1.56
N PHE A 340 29.68 0.14 0.62
CA PHE A 340 28.62 0.07 -0.39
C PHE A 340 28.82 -1.08 -1.37
N ALA A 341 30.07 -1.35 -1.78
CA ALA A 341 30.37 -2.51 -2.63
C ALA A 341 30.04 -3.84 -1.92
N ALA A 342 30.38 -3.95 -0.63
CA ALA A 342 30.05 -5.11 0.18
C ALA A 342 28.54 -5.23 0.43
N TYR A 343 27.82 -4.10 0.61
CA TYR A 343 26.37 -4.07 0.73
C TYR A 343 25.69 -4.59 -0.54
N ASP A 344 26.10 -4.08 -1.71
CA ASP A 344 25.53 -4.46 -3.00
C ASP A 344 25.67 -5.97 -3.27
N LEU A 345 26.84 -6.53 -2.97
CA LEU A 345 27.08 -7.97 -3.09
C LEU A 345 26.19 -8.80 -2.13
N ALA A 346 26.19 -8.43 -0.85
CA ALA A 346 25.43 -9.17 0.17
C ALA A 346 23.92 -9.07 -0.05
N LEU A 347 23.43 -7.90 -0.49
CA LEU A 347 22.03 -7.69 -0.80
C LEU A 347 21.61 -8.52 -2.02
N ASP A 348 22.40 -8.55 -3.09
CA ASP A 348 22.08 -9.38 -4.26
C ASP A 348 22.03 -10.87 -3.91
N GLU A 349 22.97 -11.37 -3.11
CA GLU A 349 22.96 -12.75 -2.61
C GLU A 349 21.65 -13.06 -1.85
N ALA A 350 21.28 -12.21 -0.89
CA ALA A 350 20.06 -12.38 -0.11
C ALA A 350 18.79 -12.27 -0.98
N LEU A 351 18.76 -11.32 -1.93
CA LEU A 351 17.64 -11.15 -2.86
C LEU A 351 17.49 -12.35 -3.79
N ARG A 352 18.58 -12.88 -4.35
CA ARG A 352 18.55 -14.07 -5.20
C ARG A 352 18.04 -15.29 -4.44
N ALA A 353 18.57 -15.55 -3.24
CA ALA A 353 18.11 -16.64 -2.38
C ALA A 353 16.60 -16.53 -2.09
N ARG A 354 16.12 -15.33 -1.74
CA ARG A 354 14.69 -15.08 -1.53
C ARG A 354 13.87 -15.27 -2.81
N ASN A 355 14.31 -14.69 -3.93
CA ASN A 355 13.55 -14.70 -5.19
C ASN A 355 13.40 -16.11 -5.77
N GLU A 356 14.45 -16.94 -5.65
CA GLU A 356 14.44 -18.32 -6.13
C GLU A 356 13.50 -19.18 -5.29
N ARG A 357 13.63 -19.12 -3.96
CA ARG A 357 12.99 -20.10 -3.08
C ARG A 357 11.59 -19.71 -2.60
N VAL A 358 11.28 -18.42 -2.41
CA VAL A 358 9.98 -18.00 -1.87
C VAL A 358 8.82 -18.32 -2.81
N GLU A 359 9.02 -18.23 -4.14
CA GLU A 359 7.96 -18.58 -5.10
C GLU A 359 7.67 -20.09 -5.09
N GLU A 360 8.71 -20.92 -4.96
CA GLU A 360 8.58 -22.37 -4.82
C GLU A 360 7.88 -22.74 -3.51
N LEU A 361 8.33 -22.16 -2.39
CA LEU A 361 7.74 -22.37 -1.07
C LEU A 361 6.26 -22.00 -1.03
N GLN A 362 5.84 -20.94 -1.74
CA GLN A 362 4.43 -20.58 -1.80
C GLN A 362 3.59 -21.70 -2.45
N ARG A 363 4.07 -22.31 -3.54
CA ARG A 363 3.39 -23.47 -4.15
C ARG A 363 3.37 -24.68 -3.23
N GLU A 364 4.46 -24.91 -2.51
CA GLU A 364 4.57 -25.99 -1.52
C GLU A 364 3.61 -25.78 -0.33
N VAL A 365 3.41 -24.53 0.12
CA VAL A 365 2.37 -24.16 1.11
C VAL A 365 0.98 -24.47 0.58
N GLU A 366 0.65 -24.02 -0.63
CA GLU A 366 -0.65 -24.27 -1.25
C GLU A 366 -0.94 -25.78 -1.38
N GLN A 367 0.05 -26.56 -1.82
CA GLN A 367 -0.05 -28.02 -1.91
C GLN A 367 -0.24 -28.66 -0.53
N ALA A 368 0.54 -28.25 0.48
CA ALA A 368 0.39 -28.77 1.84
C ALA A 368 -1.00 -28.46 2.41
N MET A 369 -1.55 -27.28 2.14
CA MET A 369 -2.91 -26.91 2.55
C MET A 369 -3.99 -27.75 1.84
N GLN A 370 -3.83 -28.06 0.55
CA GLN A 370 -4.75 -28.95 -0.17
C GLN A 370 -4.75 -30.38 0.40
N LEU A 371 -3.62 -30.82 0.96
CA LEU A 371 -3.46 -32.13 1.60
C LEU A 371 -3.78 -32.12 3.10
N ASP A 372 -4.29 -31.01 3.64
CA ASP A 372 -4.54 -30.81 5.08
C ASP A 372 -3.29 -31.01 5.97
N ASP A 373 -2.09 -30.80 5.42
CA ASP A 373 -0.81 -30.85 6.16
C ASP A 373 -0.39 -29.44 6.63
N THR A 374 -1.14 -28.92 7.62
CA THR A 374 -0.88 -27.59 8.20
C THR A 374 0.50 -27.47 8.83
N ARG A 375 1.06 -28.56 9.36
CA ARG A 375 2.40 -28.56 9.94
C ARG A 375 3.45 -28.31 8.87
N GLN A 376 3.33 -28.97 7.72
CA GLN A 376 4.25 -28.76 6.62
C GLN A 376 4.10 -27.37 6.01
N ALA A 377 2.86 -26.88 5.87
CA ALA A 377 2.60 -25.51 5.44
C ALA A 377 3.27 -24.47 6.35
N MET A 378 3.18 -24.62 7.68
CA MET A 378 3.86 -23.73 8.63
C MET A 378 5.38 -23.77 8.49
N ALA A 379 5.97 -24.96 8.26
CA ALA A 379 7.42 -25.10 8.06
C ALA A 379 7.90 -24.38 6.78
N PHE A 380 7.14 -24.45 5.69
CA PHE A 380 7.46 -23.71 4.47
C PHE A 380 7.31 -22.19 4.64
N ILE A 381 6.30 -21.74 5.41
CA ILE A 381 6.16 -20.34 5.79
C ILE A 381 7.37 -19.87 6.62
N ASP A 382 7.83 -20.68 7.57
CA ASP A 382 9.03 -20.39 8.35
C ASP A 382 10.28 -20.20 7.47
N GLU A 383 10.49 -21.10 6.51
CA GLU A 383 11.59 -21.01 5.56
C GLU A 383 11.49 -19.74 4.70
N ALA A 384 10.29 -19.42 4.20
CA ALA A 384 10.05 -18.21 3.41
C ALA A 384 10.29 -16.93 4.24
N SER A 385 9.84 -16.92 5.49
CA SER A 385 10.08 -15.83 6.43
C SER A 385 11.57 -15.66 6.73
N ALA A 386 12.33 -16.73 6.91
CA ALA A 386 13.77 -16.68 7.14
C ALA A 386 14.53 -16.02 5.98
N LEU A 387 14.16 -16.30 4.73
CA LEU A 387 14.75 -15.68 3.54
C LEU A 387 14.47 -14.18 3.46
N ARG A 388 13.25 -13.75 3.84
CA ARG A 388 12.89 -12.32 3.90
C ARG A 388 13.61 -11.61 5.03
N ILE A 389 13.73 -12.26 6.19
CA ILE A 389 14.50 -11.76 7.33
C ILE A 389 15.96 -11.54 6.92
N ALA A 390 16.58 -12.45 6.15
CA ALA A 390 17.95 -12.29 5.69
C ALA A 390 18.18 -11.03 4.84
N VAL A 391 17.23 -10.65 3.98
CA VAL A 391 17.27 -9.39 3.23
C VAL A 391 17.17 -8.18 4.16
N ARG A 392 16.18 -8.17 5.06
CA ARG A 392 16.02 -7.11 6.08
C ARG A 392 17.27 -6.95 6.95
N ASP A 393 17.82 -8.04 7.45
CA ASP A 393 18.97 -8.04 8.35
C ASP A 393 20.24 -7.59 7.61
N THR A 394 20.38 -7.91 6.32
CA THR A 394 21.44 -7.37 5.47
C THR A 394 21.33 -5.85 5.38
N ASN A 395 20.13 -5.30 5.12
CA ASN A 395 19.91 -3.86 5.10
C ASN A 395 20.25 -3.21 6.45
N ARG A 396 19.80 -3.78 7.57
CA ARG A 396 20.05 -3.23 8.92
C ARG A 396 21.54 -3.22 9.26
N ARG A 397 22.22 -4.35 9.05
CA ARG A 397 23.66 -4.48 9.32
C ARG A 397 24.49 -3.45 8.55
N PHE A 398 24.19 -3.27 7.27
CA PHE A 398 24.94 -2.31 6.45
C PHE A 398 24.56 -0.85 6.75
N ALA A 399 23.31 -0.58 7.15
CA ALA A 399 22.95 0.74 7.67
C ALA A 399 23.76 1.08 8.93
N ASP A 400 23.90 0.15 9.87
CA ASP A 400 24.71 0.34 11.08
C ASP A 400 26.19 0.58 10.73
N HIS A 401 26.74 -0.18 9.78
CA HIS A 401 28.14 0.02 9.33
C HIS A 401 28.35 1.38 8.66
N ILE A 402 27.46 1.79 7.75
CA ILE A 402 27.55 3.09 7.08
C ILE A 402 27.46 4.21 8.12
N ALA A 403 26.48 4.14 9.03
CA ALA A 403 26.31 5.13 10.07
C ALA A 403 27.52 5.20 11.02
N ALA A 404 28.12 4.06 11.37
CA ALA A 404 29.32 4.03 12.21
C ALA A 404 30.53 4.64 11.50
N THR A 405 30.70 4.42 10.18
CA THR A 405 31.76 5.07 9.41
C THR A 405 31.53 6.58 9.31
N LEU A 406 30.30 7.01 8.98
CA LEU A 406 29.92 8.43 8.95
C LEU A 406 30.14 9.11 10.30
N GLU A 407 29.88 8.44 11.42
CA GLU A 407 30.11 9.02 12.74
C GLU A 407 31.57 9.39 13.02
N THR A 408 32.53 8.76 12.31
CA THR A 408 33.94 9.12 12.42
C THR A 408 34.32 10.37 11.62
N THR A 409 33.57 10.70 10.56
CA THR A 409 33.84 11.80 9.64
C THR A 409 32.92 12.99 9.88
N ASP A 410 31.62 12.74 9.97
CA ASP A 410 30.56 13.71 10.23
C ASP A 410 29.45 13.10 11.13
N PRO A 411 29.51 13.34 12.46
CA PRO A 411 28.51 12.85 13.40
C PRO A 411 27.07 13.37 13.14
N ALA A 412 26.92 14.57 12.58
CA ALA A 412 25.60 15.15 12.30
C ALA A 412 24.96 14.46 11.09
N LEU A 413 25.74 14.22 10.05
CA LEU A 413 25.33 13.45 8.88
C LEU A 413 25.00 12.00 9.27
N ALA A 414 25.79 11.38 10.15
CA ALA A 414 25.51 10.04 10.67
C ALA A 414 24.17 9.96 11.40
N THR A 415 23.82 10.99 12.17
CA THR A 415 22.52 11.09 12.87
C THR A 415 21.38 11.19 11.85
N THR A 416 21.50 12.11 10.90
CA THR A 416 20.50 12.30 9.82
C THR A 416 20.30 11.02 9.01
N PHE A 417 21.38 10.32 8.68
CA PHE A 417 21.33 9.03 7.98
C PHE A 417 20.59 7.97 8.78
N ARG A 418 20.84 7.84 10.09
CA ARG A 418 20.13 6.88 10.96
C ARG A 418 18.64 7.17 11.02
N ASP A 419 18.26 8.43 11.12
CA ASP A 419 16.87 8.85 11.19
C ASP A 419 16.14 8.53 9.88
N GLU A 420 16.75 8.83 8.74
CA GLU A 420 16.19 8.48 7.42
C GLU A 420 16.09 6.96 7.21
N VAL A 421 17.11 6.19 7.64
CA VAL A 421 17.05 4.72 7.61
C VAL A 421 15.86 4.22 8.44
N ARG A 422 15.69 4.71 9.67
CA ARG A 422 14.58 4.30 10.55
C ARG A 422 13.23 4.64 9.95
N GLN A 423 13.08 5.85 9.40
CA GLN A 423 11.85 6.27 8.75
C GLN A 423 11.54 5.42 7.50
N THR A 424 12.55 5.12 6.69
CA THR A 424 12.41 4.28 5.49
C THR A 424 12.10 2.82 5.85
N MET A 425 12.76 2.25 6.84
CA MET A 425 12.59 0.86 7.24
C MET A 425 11.28 0.63 8.02
N PHE A 426 10.95 1.56 8.91
CA PHE A 426 9.94 1.39 9.96
C PHE A 426 9.04 2.62 10.06
N GLY A 427 8.59 3.16 8.92
CA GLY A 427 7.79 4.38 8.85
C GLY A 427 6.54 4.38 9.75
N ARG A 428 5.92 3.21 10.02
CA ARG A 428 4.81 3.13 10.98
C ARG A 428 5.20 3.55 12.40
N ALA A 429 6.43 3.24 12.82
CA ALA A 429 6.98 3.59 14.12
C ALA A 429 7.59 4.99 14.12
N TRP A 430 8.34 5.35 13.08
CA TRP A 430 9.20 6.54 13.06
C TRP A 430 8.71 7.70 12.18
N ALA A 431 7.52 7.62 11.57
CA ALA A 431 6.97 8.76 10.86
C ALA A 431 6.69 9.93 11.82
N THR A 432 6.95 11.15 11.35
CA THR A 432 6.64 12.39 12.06
C THR A 432 5.19 12.38 12.54
N THR A 433 5.07 12.48 13.84
CA THR A 433 3.80 12.41 14.55
C THR A 433 3.06 13.73 14.50
N ARG A 434 1.82 13.74 14.96
CA ARG A 434 1.07 14.99 15.02
C ARG A 434 1.45 15.79 16.25
N GLY A 435 1.76 15.12 17.37
CA GLY A 435 2.37 15.76 18.52
C GLY A 435 3.59 16.59 18.15
N GLU A 436 4.54 16.01 17.39
CA GLU A 436 5.74 16.72 16.90
C GLU A 436 5.38 18.00 16.14
N ARG A 437 4.53 17.90 15.11
CA ARG A 437 4.09 19.07 14.33
C ARG A 437 3.42 20.16 15.17
N ILE A 438 2.68 19.79 16.21
CA ILE A 438 2.03 20.75 17.12
C ILE A 438 3.07 21.45 18.00
N PHE A 439 4.07 20.72 18.51
CA PHE A 439 5.17 21.34 19.26
C PHE A 439 5.99 22.29 18.39
N ASP A 440 6.28 21.89 17.14
CA ASP A 440 6.99 22.74 16.19
C ASP A 440 6.20 24.01 15.88
N ALA A 441 4.89 23.87 15.61
CA ALA A 441 3.99 25.01 15.41
C ALA A 441 3.93 25.92 16.64
N ALA A 442 3.86 25.35 17.85
CA ALA A 442 3.85 26.13 19.08
C ALA A 442 5.14 26.93 19.26
N LEU A 443 6.30 26.32 19.03
CA LEU A 443 7.59 27.03 19.11
C LEU A 443 7.77 28.08 18.01
N ALA A 444 7.07 27.95 16.88
CA ALA A 444 7.08 28.96 15.82
C ALA A 444 6.21 30.20 16.14
N LEU A 445 5.35 30.15 17.15
CA LEU A 445 4.54 31.30 17.56
C LEU A 445 5.42 32.46 18.04
N GLU A 446 5.23 33.65 17.45
CA GLU A 446 5.99 34.86 17.78
C GLU A 446 5.61 35.45 19.15
N GLU A 447 4.35 35.25 19.55
CA GLU A 447 3.75 35.84 20.75
C GLU A 447 4.12 35.12 22.07
N LEU A 448 4.93 34.05 21.99
CA LEU A 448 5.39 33.35 23.19
C LEU A 448 6.31 34.23 24.04
N THR A 449 5.97 34.36 25.32
CA THR A 449 6.90 34.94 26.30
C THR A 449 8.19 34.08 26.41
N PRO A 450 9.33 34.67 26.83
CA PRO A 450 10.57 33.90 27.00
C PRO A 450 10.44 32.69 27.95
N ASP A 451 9.64 32.84 29.00
CA ASP A 451 9.38 31.77 29.98
C ASP A 451 8.53 30.65 29.37
N GLN A 452 7.47 31.00 28.62
CA GLN A 452 6.66 30.01 27.89
C GLN A 452 7.48 29.27 26.84
N ARG A 453 8.29 29.98 26.05
CA ARG A 453 9.17 29.36 25.04
C ARG A 453 10.13 28.36 25.68
N THR A 454 10.70 28.71 26.83
CA THR A 454 11.58 27.81 27.60
C THR A 454 10.81 26.58 28.08
N ALA A 455 9.63 26.76 28.69
CA ALA A 455 8.79 25.68 29.18
C ALA A 455 8.31 24.73 28.06
N VAL A 456 7.89 25.28 26.90
CA VAL A 456 7.49 24.50 25.72
C VAL A 456 8.68 23.71 25.17
N GLY A 457 9.87 24.31 25.08
CA GLY A 457 11.08 23.61 24.62
C GLY A 457 11.52 22.48 25.57
N GLU A 458 11.36 22.65 26.88
CA GLU A 458 11.61 21.58 27.86
C GLU A 458 10.60 20.44 27.76
N LEU A 459 9.31 20.80 27.57
CA LEU A 459 8.25 19.82 27.37
C LEU A 459 8.44 19.04 26.07
N GLN A 460 8.78 19.71 24.96
CA GLN A 460 9.07 19.06 23.68
C GLN A 460 10.25 18.08 23.81
N ARG A 461 11.33 18.47 24.49
CA ARG A 461 12.48 17.57 24.69
C ARG A 461 12.10 16.30 25.44
N THR A 462 11.29 16.44 26.49
CA THR A 462 10.81 15.29 27.27
C THR A 462 9.88 14.42 26.43
N PHE A 463 8.97 15.05 25.66
CA PHE A 463 8.08 14.35 24.73
C PHE A 463 8.87 13.54 23.69
N LEU A 464 9.88 14.13 23.06
CA LEU A 464 10.70 13.47 22.05
C LEU A 464 11.47 12.27 22.62
N GLN A 465 11.98 12.38 23.86
CA GLN A 465 12.64 11.26 24.56
C GLN A 465 11.69 10.09 24.81
N ASP A 466 10.48 10.37 25.32
CA ASP A 466 9.46 9.34 25.56
C ASP A 466 8.93 8.73 24.25
N LEU A 467 8.80 9.56 23.21
CA LEU A 467 8.39 9.15 21.88
C LEU A 467 9.44 8.22 21.25
N GLU A 468 10.72 8.55 21.33
CA GLU A 468 11.82 7.70 20.85
C GLU A 468 11.79 6.32 21.51
N ALA A 469 11.64 6.27 22.84
CA ALA A 469 11.53 5.02 23.58
C ALA A 469 10.32 4.19 23.14
N ARG A 470 9.18 4.85 22.86
CA ARG A 470 7.97 4.18 22.36
C ARG A 470 8.15 3.67 20.93
N ASN A 471 8.75 4.46 20.04
CA ASN A 471 9.02 4.10 18.65
C ASN A 471 9.97 2.89 18.57
N ALA A 472 11.04 2.89 19.37
CA ALA A 472 11.96 1.76 19.46
C ALA A 472 11.29 0.47 19.98
N SER A 473 10.27 0.59 20.84
CA SER A 473 9.46 -0.56 21.26
C SER A 473 8.56 -1.08 20.13
N ILE A 474 7.94 -0.19 19.36
CA ILE A 474 7.08 -0.55 18.21
C ILE A 474 7.94 -1.23 17.13
N GLU A 475 9.11 -0.68 16.82
CA GLU A 475 10.06 -1.27 15.88
C GLU A 475 10.40 -2.71 16.27
N ARG A 476 10.75 -2.95 17.54
CA ARG A 476 11.04 -4.32 18.03
C ARG A 476 9.84 -5.25 17.90
N LEU A 477 8.63 -4.78 18.19
CA LEU A 477 7.41 -5.57 18.01
C LEU A 477 7.18 -5.92 16.54
N MET A 478 7.37 -4.97 15.62
CA MET A 478 7.28 -5.20 14.18
C MET A 478 8.29 -6.26 13.73
N ILE A 479 9.56 -6.11 14.11
CA ILE A 479 10.63 -7.06 13.76
C ILE A 479 10.28 -8.50 14.17
N ASN A 480 9.68 -8.65 15.36
CA ASN A 480 9.39 -9.95 15.97
C ASN A 480 8.06 -10.56 15.48
N SER A 481 7.04 -9.75 15.17
CA SER A 481 5.68 -10.26 14.91
C SER A 481 5.30 -10.35 13.44
N GLU A 482 5.90 -9.54 12.56
CA GLU A 482 5.65 -9.57 11.11
C GLU A 482 5.99 -10.93 10.47
N PRO A 483 7.11 -11.60 10.80
CA PRO A 483 7.43 -12.90 10.19
C PRO A 483 6.40 -14.01 10.46
N ASP A 484 5.60 -13.86 11.51
CA ASP A 484 4.56 -14.81 11.91
C ASP A 484 3.17 -14.46 11.37
N GLU A 485 2.99 -13.33 10.67
CA GLU A 485 1.69 -12.96 10.07
C GLU A 485 1.12 -14.03 9.12
N PRO A 486 1.90 -14.61 8.20
CA PRO A 486 1.36 -15.63 7.30
C PRO A 486 0.91 -16.90 8.05
N LYS A 487 1.58 -17.24 9.16
CA LYS A 487 1.21 -18.40 10.00
C LYS A 487 -0.13 -18.16 10.70
N ARG A 488 -0.31 -16.96 11.27
CA ARG A 488 -1.59 -16.55 11.89
C ARG A 488 -2.74 -16.69 10.91
N GLY A 489 -2.52 -16.38 9.62
CA GLY A 489 -3.50 -16.63 8.56
C GLY A 489 -3.87 -18.11 8.41
N VAL A 490 -2.87 -19.00 8.37
CA VAL A 490 -3.10 -20.46 8.23
C VAL A 490 -3.82 -21.02 9.44
N GLU A 491 -3.41 -20.63 10.65
CA GLU A 491 -4.07 -21.02 11.91
C GLU A 491 -5.53 -20.57 11.94
N GLN A 492 -5.81 -19.34 11.48
CA GLN A 492 -7.16 -18.81 11.40
C GLN A 492 -8.00 -19.58 10.38
N MET A 493 -7.44 -19.93 9.22
CA MET A 493 -8.12 -20.76 8.22
C MET A 493 -8.46 -22.14 8.76
N GLN A 494 -7.53 -22.78 9.48
CA GLN A 494 -7.76 -24.05 10.14
C GLN A 494 -8.85 -23.96 11.22
N GLN A 495 -8.86 -22.86 11.99
CA GLN A 495 -9.91 -22.60 12.99
C GLN A 495 -11.28 -22.44 12.33
N MET A 496 -11.36 -21.74 11.19
CA MET A 496 -12.62 -21.61 10.43
C MET A 496 -13.09 -22.96 9.87
N MET A 497 -12.20 -23.75 9.26
CA MET A 497 -12.54 -25.07 8.70
C MET A 497 -13.01 -26.07 9.77
N SER A 498 -12.50 -25.95 11.00
CA SER A 498 -12.93 -26.78 12.13
C SER A 498 -14.22 -26.29 12.82
N GLY A 499 -14.88 -25.27 12.28
CA GLY A 499 -16.11 -24.70 12.83
C GLY A 499 -15.90 -23.79 14.05
N GLY A 500 -14.67 -23.32 14.25
CA GLY A 500 -14.32 -22.37 15.30
C GLY A 500 -14.86 -20.96 15.02
N GLU A 501 -15.06 -20.20 16.10
CA GLU A 501 -15.42 -18.79 16.03
C GLU A 501 -14.29 -17.98 15.38
N PHE A 502 -14.62 -17.18 14.37
CA PHE A 502 -13.67 -16.24 13.76
C PHE A 502 -13.26 -15.19 14.79
N ARG A 503 -11.97 -15.17 15.16
CA ARG A 503 -11.38 -14.12 15.98
C ARG A 503 -10.36 -13.38 15.15
N MET A 504 -10.43 -12.05 15.19
CA MET A 504 -9.38 -11.19 14.65
C MET A 504 -8.08 -11.49 15.40
N PRO A 505 -6.97 -11.80 14.70
CA PRO A 505 -5.68 -12.02 15.36
C PRO A 505 -5.29 -10.76 16.14
N GLU A 506 -4.73 -10.96 17.34
CA GLU A 506 -4.13 -9.85 18.08
C GLU A 506 -2.93 -9.32 17.28
N ASP A 507 -2.94 -8.02 16.97
CA ASP A 507 -1.81 -7.30 16.40
C ASP A 507 -1.14 -6.48 17.53
N PRO A 508 -0.01 -6.94 18.09
CA PRO A 508 0.65 -6.22 19.17
C PRO A 508 1.19 -4.85 18.72
N VAL A 509 1.45 -4.66 17.42
CA VAL A 509 1.88 -3.37 16.85
C VAL A 509 0.73 -2.37 16.91
N ARG A 510 -0.51 -2.80 16.68
CA ARG A 510 -1.70 -1.94 16.76
C ARG A 510 -1.87 -1.35 18.15
N ASP A 511 -1.73 -2.17 19.18
CA ASP A 511 -1.90 -1.71 20.56
C ASP A 511 -0.77 -0.77 20.98
N ALA A 512 0.47 -1.07 20.57
CA ALA A 512 1.61 -0.18 20.80
C ALA A 512 1.48 1.18 20.06
N LEU A 513 0.89 1.20 18.86
CA LEU A 513 0.57 2.44 18.13
C LEU A 513 -0.55 3.23 18.80
N LYS A 514 -1.54 2.56 19.40
CA LYS A 514 -2.57 3.21 20.21
C LYS A 514 -1.96 3.88 21.44
N ASP A 515 -1.06 3.17 22.13
CA ASP A 515 -0.31 3.73 23.27
C ASP A 515 0.54 4.94 22.87
N ARG A 516 1.17 4.90 21.69
CA ARG A 516 1.92 6.03 21.14
C ARG A 516 1.03 7.26 20.94
N ARG A 517 -0.17 7.10 20.38
CA ARG A 517 -1.13 8.21 20.23
C ARG A 517 -1.61 8.75 21.59
N ALA A 518 -1.81 7.87 22.58
CA ALA A 518 -2.16 8.28 23.93
C ALA A 518 -1.04 9.08 24.62
N LEU A 519 0.22 8.73 24.35
CA LEU A 519 1.38 9.52 24.78
C LEU A 519 1.35 10.93 24.15
N GLU A 520 1.17 11.02 22.83
CA GLU A 520 1.06 12.31 22.11
C GLU A 520 -0.04 13.19 22.72
N GLN A 521 -1.24 12.65 22.94
CA GLN A 521 -2.35 13.40 23.53
C GLN A 521 -2.00 13.99 24.90
N ARG A 522 -1.37 13.20 25.77
CA ARG A 522 -0.98 13.66 27.11
C ARG A 522 -0.01 14.84 27.07
N TYR A 523 0.92 14.85 26.13
CA TYR A 523 1.90 15.94 26.00
C TYR A 523 1.30 17.18 25.35
N VAL A 524 0.41 17.01 24.37
CA VAL A 524 -0.33 18.13 23.77
C VAL A 524 -1.28 18.77 24.78
N ASP A 525 -1.93 18.00 25.64
CA ASP A 525 -2.78 18.56 26.71
C ASP A 525 -1.95 19.39 27.71
N GLN A 526 -0.72 18.95 28.03
CA GLN A 526 0.22 19.73 28.86
C GLN A 526 0.69 20.99 28.15
N LEU A 527 0.95 20.92 26.84
CA LEU A 527 1.29 22.09 26.03
C LEU A 527 0.15 23.12 26.05
N HIS A 528 -1.09 22.70 25.83
CA HIS A 528 -2.25 23.58 25.88
C HIS A 528 -2.40 24.27 27.25
N ALA A 529 -2.03 23.60 28.34
CA ALA A 529 -2.06 24.19 29.68
C ALA A 529 -0.98 25.28 29.91
N LEU A 530 0.08 25.31 29.10
CA LEU A 530 1.14 26.34 29.14
C LEU A 530 0.83 27.57 28.27
N LEU A 531 -0.11 27.42 27.33
CA LEU A 531 -0.49 28.43 26.35
C LEU A 531 -1.79 29.13 26.74
N THR A 532 -2.01 30.34 26.22
CA THR A 532 -3.31 31.00 26.36
C THR A 532 -4.30 30.39 25.36
N PRO A 533 -5.62 30.49 25.61
CA PRO A 533 -6.63 29.96 24.68
C PRO A 533 -6.45 30.49 23.25
N GLU A 534 -6.08 31.77 23.10
CA GLU A 534 -5.87 32.42 21.81
C GLU A 534 -4.67 31.85 21.04
N LEU A 535 -3.62 31.42 21.76
CA LEU A 535 -2.46 30.76 21.16
C LEU A 535 -2.78 29.30 20.82
N VAL A 536 -3.61 28.62 21.62
CA VAL A 536 -4.05 27.25 21.33
C VAL A 536 -4.89 27.19 20.05
N GLU A 537 -5.74 28.18 19.79
CA GLU A 537 -6.52 28.27 18.55
C GLU A 537 -5.66 28.43 17.29
N GLN A 538 -4.42 28.92 17.42
CA GLN A 538 -3.47 29.05 16.31
C GLN A 538 -2.74 27.72 16.01
N LEU A 539 -2.82 26.72 16.90
CA LEU A 539 -2.15 25.45 16.69
C LEU A 539 -2.94 24.55 15.74
N PRO A 540 -2.25 23.69 14.97
CA PRO A 540 -2.91 22.61 14.26
C PRO A 540 -3.72 21.77 15.27
N PRO A 541 -4.95 21.34 14.95
CA PRO A 541 -5.69 20.46 15.85
C PRO A 541 -4.88 19.17 16.09
N LEU A 542 -5.14 18.38 17.14
CA LEU A 542 -4.50 17.07 17.36
C LEU A 542 -5.30 15.90 16.78
N GLN A 543 -6.62 16.05 16.75
CA GLN A 543 -7.50 15.09 16.09
C GLN A 543 -7.85 15.63 14.72
N ARG A 544 -7.92 14.78 13.68
CA ARG A 544 -8.42 15.28 12.39
C ARG A 544 -9.83 15.73 12.76
N PRO A 545 -10.24 16.98 12.44
CA PRO A 545 -11.63 17.37 12.68
C PRO A 545 -12.45 16.20 12.18
N ALA A 546 -13.32 15.66 13.04
CA ALA A 546 -14.10 14.48 12.70
C ALA A 546 -14.61 14.76 11.29
N GLN A 547 -14.07 14.06 10.29
CA GLN A 547 -14.58 14.27 8.95
C GLN A 547 -15.97 13.70 9.08
N GLN A 548 -16.95 14.60 9.24
CA GLN A 548 -18.34 14.33 8.94
C GLN A 548 -18.32 14.03 7.45
N ARG A 549 -17.88 12.82 7.12
CA ARG A 549 -18.20 12.20 5.87
C ARG A 549 -19.68 11.94 6.05
N MET A 550 -20.48 12.90 5.58
CA MET A 550 -21.87 12.63 5.25
C MET A 550 -21.80 11.56 4.19
N PHE A 551 -21.82 10.32 4.67
CA PHE A 551 -22.02 9.18 3.82
C PHE A 551 -23.53 9.20 3.59
N THR A 552 -23.93 9.94 2.56
CA THR A 552 -25.26 9.78 1.99
C THR A 552 -25.28 8.36 1.51
N MET A 553 -25.93 7.49 2.30
CA MET A 553 -26.13 6.14 1.86
C MET A 553 -26.92 6.22 0.56
N PRO A 554 -26.56 5.43 -0.44
CA PRO A 554 -27.33 5.34 -1.66
C PRO A 554 -28.79 4.99 -1.28
N GLY A 555 -29.74 5.92 -1.44
CA GLY A 555 -31.12 5.81 -0.90
C GLY A 555 -31.66 6.97 -0.06
N GLY A 556 -31.01 8.14 -0.03
CA GLY A 556 -31.59 9.38 0.55
C GLY A 556 -31.55 9.50 2.08
N GLY A 557 -31.09 8.46 2.78
CA GLY A 557 -30.75 8.53 4.19
C GLY A 557 -29.37 9.16 4.37
N THR A 558 -29.32 10.41 4.81
CA THR A 558 -28.06 11.01 5.28
C THR A 558 -27.75 10.40 6.65
N PHE A 559 -26.85 9.43 6.70
CA PHE A 559 -26.33 8.93 7.96
C PHE A 559 -25.16 9.80 8.37
N GLU A 560 -25.29 10.42 9.53
CA GLU A 560 -24.19 11.13 10.14
C GLU A 560 -23.25 10.10 10.76
N PHE A 561 -22.23 9.72 10.00
CA PHE A 561 -21.11 8.96 10.54
C PHE A 561 -20.21 9.92 11.30
N LYS A 562 -20.45 10.02 12.60
CA LYS A 562 -19.50 10.68 13.49
C LYS A 562 -18.41 9.66 13.80
N ILE A 563 -17.33 9.71 13.01
CA ILE A 563 -16.09 9.04 13.40
C ILE A 563 -15.51 9.88 14.53
N GLU A 564 -15.83 9.52 15.77
CA GLU A 564 -15.25 10.19 16.92
C GLU A 564 -13.74 9.95 16.93
N PRO A 565 -12.92 11.00 17.08
CA PRO A 565 -11.51 10.81 16.87
C PRO A 565 -10.92 10.12 18.10
N GLY A 566 -10.33 8.94 17.88
CA GLY A 566 -9.73 8.09 18.93
C GLY A 566 -10.31 6.68 18.99
N ASP A 567 -11.52 6.47 18.46
CA ASP A 567 -12.13 5.15 18.33
C ASP A 567 -12.03 4.66 16.88
N ALA A 568 -11.47 3.47 16.69
CA ALA A 568 -11.59 2.73 15.42
C ALA A 568 -13.03 2.19 15.20
N ASN A 569 -13.96 2.52 16.10
CA ASN A 569 -15.34 2.08 16.08
C ASN A 569 -16.23 3.19 15.52
N VAL A 570 -16.85 2.90 14.39
CA VAL A 570 -17.85 3.75 13.75
C VAL A 570 -19.11 3.79 14.62
N ILE A 571 -19.47 4.97 15.14
CA ILE A 571 -20.79 5.18 15.78
C ILE A 571 -21.77 5.58 14.68
N ILE A 572 -22.70 4.69 14.34
CA ILE A 572 -23.78 4.98 13.40
C ILE A 572 -24.86 5.76 14.16
N GLY A 573 -24.98 7.06 13.89
CA GLY A 573 -26.12 7.86 14.34
C GLY A 573 -27.39 7.41 13.61
N GLY A 574 -28.48 7.17 14.36
CA GLY A 574 -29.78 6.88 13.77
C GLY A 574 -30.28 8.03 12.88
N PRO A 575 -31.24 7.78 11.96
CA PRO A 575 -31.76 8.80 11.07
C PRO A 575 -32.30 9.99 11.86
N LYS A 576 -31.89 11.20 11.49
CA LYS A 576 -32.49 12.44 12.00
C LYS A 576 -33.84 12.61 11.31
N ASP A 577 -34.93 12.30 12.01
CA ASP A 577 -36.27 12.66 11.55
C ASP A 577 -36.36 14.19 11.39
N LYS A 578 -36.63 14.63 10.16
CA LYS A 578 -36.93 16.04 9.85
C LYS A 578 -38.36 16.31 10.31
N ASN A 579 -38.53 17.21 11.28
CA ASN A 579 -39.77 17.98 11.45
C ASN A 579 -39.86 19.04 10.34
#